data_AF-A0A424FNN6-F1
#
_entry.id   AF-A0A424FNN6-F1
#
_cell.length_a   1.000
_cell.length_b   1.000
_cell.length_c   1.000
_cell.angle_alpha   90.00
_cell.angle_beta   90.00
_cell.angle_gamma   90.00
#
_symmetry.space_group_name_H-M   'P 1'
#
loop_
_entity.id
_entity.type
_entity.pdbx_description
1 polymer ?
#
loop_
_entity_poly.entity_id
_entity_poly.type
_entity_poly.pdbx_seq_one_letter_code
_entity_poly.pdbx_strand_id
1 'polypeptide(L)'
;FRKYHPIGTKARLALEMMLFLGLQRSDVMRVGIQHIKDEVMSIKTQKTGTQVTIPIAGTLQKCIEATQYTGEVFLTSPSGKKYANDDSFGTWFKNQCKKADLPNQCTAHGLRKAGATIMANAGVSSHELMAMYGWSKLSMAEIYTKEADKKKLSSNAIKALSKSI
;
A
#
# COMPACT_ATOMS: atom_id res chain seq x y z
N PHE A 1 -7.07 10.86 9.70
CA PHE A 1 -7.75 9.79 8.94
C PHE A 1 -8.22 8.63 9.81
N ARG A 2 -7.34 7.75 10.34
CA ARG A 2 -7.71 6.53 11.08
C ARG A 2 -8.61 6.77 12.32
N LYS A 3 -8.47 7.91 13.01
CA LYS A 3 -9.33 8.32 14.13
C LYS A 3 -10.76 8.64 13.69
N TYR A 4 -10.93 9.22 12.51
CA TYR A 4 -12.24 9.62 11.97
C TYR A 4 -12.94 8.46 11.25
N HIS A 5 -12.16 7.64 10.52
CA HIS A 5 -12.65 6.46 9.81
C HIS A 5 -12.26 5.18 10.58
N PRO A 6 -13.15 4.64 11.43
CA PRO A 6 -12.86 3.44 12.21
C PRO A 6 -12.76 2.18 11.33
N ILE A 7 -12.23 1.12 11.94
CA ILE A 7 -12.22 -0.22 11.33
C ILE A 7 -13.67 -0.62 10.97
N GLY A 8 -13.84 -1.29 9.84
CA GLY A 8 -15.15 -1.65 9.27
C GLY A 8 -15.73 -0.64 8.28
N THR A 9 -15.11 0.54 8.14
CA THR A 9 -15.47 1.50 7.09
C THR A 9 -14.69 1.25 5.80
N LYS A 10 -15.32 1.44 4.64
CA LYS A 10 -14.64 1.39 3.34
C LYS A 10 -13.47 2.37 3.24
N ALA A 11 -13.59 3.56 3.85
CA ALA A 11 -12.52 4.55 3.87
C ALA A 11 -11.29 4.04 4.61
N ARG A 12 -11.48 3.39 5.77
CA ARG A 12 -10.40 2.77 6.52
C ARG A 12 -9.76 1.63 5.73
N LEU A 13 -10.57 0.73 5.17
CA LEU A 13 -10.08 -0.37 4.35
C LEU A 13 -9.25 0.13 3.16
N ALA A 14 -9.73 1.14 2.43
CA ALA A 14 -9.01 1.73 1.30
C ALA A 14 -7.63 2.28 1.70
N LEU A 15 -7.54 2.97 2.83
CA LEU A 15 -6.25 3.45 3.36
C LEU A 15 -5.29 2.28 3.62
N GLU A 16 -5.75 1.25 4.35
CA GLU A 16 -4.88 0.13 4.71
C GLU A 16 -4.46 -0.68 3.49
N MET A 17 -5.37 -0.93 2.53
CA MET A 17 -5.03 -1.59 1.28
C MET A 17 -3.97 -0.82 0.48
N MET A 18 -4.07 0.51 0.38
CA MET A 18 -3.06 1.32 -0.32
C MET A 18 -1.69 1.30 0.37
N LEU A 19 -1.64 1.24 1.70
CA LEU A 19 -0.38 1.23 2.46
C LEU A 19 0.27 -0.16 2.50
N PHE A 20 -0.52 -1.21 2.74
CA PHE A 20 -0.02 -2.56 3.01
C PHE A 20 0.07 -3.46 1.77
N LEU A 21 -0.56 -3.09 0.65
CA LEU A 21 -0.42 -3.86 -0.59
C LEU A 21 0.58 -3.25 -1.57
N GLY A 22 1.08 -2.03 -1.30
CA GLY A 22 2.04 -1.37 -2.20
C GLY A 22 1.57 -1.31 -3.67
N LEU A 23 0.25 -1.31 -3.90
CA LEU A 23 -0.40 -1.31 -5.22
C LEU A 23 -0.69 0.11 -5.70
N GLN A 24 -0.90 0.29 -7.01
CA GLN A 24 -1.35 1.58 -7.54
C GLN A 24 -2.85 1.71 -7.26
N ARG A 25 -3.39 2.93 -7.17
CA ARG A 25 -4.82 3.13 -6.90
C ARG A 25 -5.74 2.41 -7.91
N SER A 26 -5.30 2.30 -9.16
CA SER A 26 -5.97 1.55 -10.25
C SER A 26 -6.05 0.05 -9.97
N ASP A 27 -5.04 -0.51 -9.32
CA ASP A 27 -5.00 -1.92 -8.93
C ASP A 27 -5.70 -2.16 -7.60
N VAL A 28 -5.56 -1.26 -6.62
CA VAL A 28 -6.20 -1.38 -5.30
C VAL A 28 -7.72 -1.52 -5.41
N MET A 29 -8.36 -0.72 -6.27
CA MET A 29 -9.82 -0.78 -6.46
C MET A 29 -10.31 -2.08 -7.12
N ARG A 30 -9.40 -2.90 -7.67
CA ARG A 30 -9.70 -4.19 -8.31
C ARG A 30 -9.54 -5.38 -7.36
N VAL A 31 -8.91 -5.18 -6.20
CA VAL A 31 -8.69 -6.25 -5.23
C VAL A 31 -10.02 -6.68 -4.62
N GLY A 32 -10.17 -7.99 -4.48
CA GLY A 32 -11.35 -8.68 -4.00
C GLY A 32 -10.99 -10.07 -3.48
N ILE A 33 -11.97 -10.79 -2.94
CA ILE A 33 -11.74 -12.08 -2.26
C ILE A 33 -11.10 -13.13 -3.16
N GLN A 34 -11.38 -13.11 -4.46
CA GLN A 34 -10.77 -13.99 -5.47
C GLN A 34 -9.25 -13.81 -5.60
N HIS A 35 -8.71 -12.69 -5.14
CA HIS A 35 -7.28 -12.43 -5.15
C HIS A 35 -6.59 -12.90 -3.85
N ILE A 36 -7.34 -13.42 -2.89
CA ILE A 36 -6.81 -13.81 -1.58
C ILE A 36 -6.95 -15.32 -1.42
N LYS A 37 -5.84 -15.99 -1.11
CA LYS A 37 -5.79 -17.40 -0.76
C LYS A 37 -4.73 -17.60 0.32
N ASP A 38 -5.05 -18.36 1.37
CA ASP A 38 -4.13 -18.68 2.46
C ASP A 38 -3.44 -17.43 3.04
N GLU A 39 -4.22 -16.37 3.30
CA GLU A 39 -3.77 -15.04 3.77
C GLU A 39 -2.75 -14.34 2.85
N VAL A 40 -2.61 -14.77 1.60
CA VAL A 40 -1.75 -14.15 0.59
C VAL A 40 -2.61 -13.49 -0.48
N MET A 41 -2.35 -12.22 -0.75
CA MET A 41 -2.96 -11.47 -1.85
C MET A 41 -2.09 -11.60 -3.11
N SER A 42 -2.69 -12.00 -4.23
CA SER A 42 -2.04 -12.08 -5.53
C SER A 42 -2.87 -11.41 -6.62
N ILE A 43 -2.27 -10.48 -7.37
CA ILE A 43 -2.93 -9.78 -8.48
C ILE A 43 -1.95 -9.43 -9.61
N LYS A 44 -2.43 -9.51 -10.87
CA LYS A 44 -1.72 -8.96 -12.03
C LYS A 44 -2.02 -7.47 -12.19
N THR A 45 -0.98 -6.66 -12.07
CA THR A 45 -1.09 -5.19 -12.17
C THR A 45 -1.50 -4.76 -13.57
N GLN A 46 -2.34 -3.73 -13.64
CA GLN A 46 -2.98 -3.30 -14.89
C GLN A 46 -1.98 -2.64 -15.85
N LYS A 47 -1.08 -1.81 -15.33
CA LYS A 47 -0.19 -0.98 -16.15
C LYS A 47 0.99 -1.76 -16.73
N THR A 48 1.60 -2.64 -15.94
CA THR A 48 2.84 -3.34 -16.33
C THR A 48 2.64 -4.84 -16.53
N GLY A 49 1.50 -5.40 -16.14
CA GLY A 49 1.27 -6.84 -16.19
C GLY A 49 2.11 -7.63 -15.19
N THR A 50 2.78 -6.96 -14.25
CA THR A 50 3.59 -7.59 -13.21
C THR A 50 2.68 -8.33 -12.24
N GLN A 51 3.00 -9.59 -11.96
CA GLN A 51 2.38 -10.35 -10.88
C GLN A 51 2.91 -9.85 -9.54
N VAL A 52 2.02 -9.41 -8.65
CA VAL A 52 2.34 -8.99 -7.29
C VAL A 52 1.72 -10.00 -6.33
N THR A 53 2.51 -10.49 -5.38
CA THR A 53 2.10 -11.48 -4.38
C THR A 53 2.61 -11.03 -3.00
N ILE A 54 1.70 -10.76 -2.08
CA ILE A 54 2.00 -10.12 -0.79
C ILE A 54 1.20 -10.80 0.32
N PRO A 55 1.85 -11.26 1.41
CA PRO A 55 1.16 -11.69 2.63
C PRO A 55 0.33 -10.56 3.22
N ILE A 56 -0.90 -10.85 3.61
CA ILE A 56 -1.79 -9.86 4.20
C ILE A 56 -1.35 -9.59 5.64
N ALA A 57 -0.94 -8.36 5.92
CA ALA A 57 -0.63 -7.94 7.28
C ALA A 57 -1.88 -8.07 8.17
N GLY A 58 -1.73 -8.55 9.41
CA GLY A 58 -2.87 -8.75 10.33
C GLY A 58 -3.74 -7.50 10.56
N THR A 59 -3.16 -6.30 10.47
CA THR A 59 -3.93 -5.03 10.50
C THR A 59 -4.86 -4.87 9.30
N LEU A 60 -4.41 -5.26 8.10
CA LEU A 60 -5.22 -5.25 6.90
C LEU A 60 -6.28 -6.36 6.96
N GLN A 61 -5.91 -7.56 7.42
CA GLN A 61 -6.85 -8.68 7.59
C GLN A 61 -8.04 -8.28 8.47
N LYS A 62 -7.78 -7.69 9.64
CA LYS A 62 -8.83 -7.14 10.53
C LYS A 62 -9.73 -6.12 9.84
N CYS A 63 -9.18 -5.31 8.94
CA CYS A 63 -9.98 -4.33 8.20
C CYS A 63 -10.83 -4.99 7.12
N ILE A 64 -10.33 -6.03 6.45
CA ILE A 64 -11.09 -6.79 5.45
C ILE A 64 -12.28 -7.49 6.12
N GLU A 65 -12.02 -8.22 7.22
CA GLU A 65 -13.05 -8.97 7.96
C GLU A 65 -14.16 -8.08 8.54
N ALA A 66 -13.79 -6.91 9.06
CA ALA A 66 -14.75 -6.00 9.67
C ALA A 66 -15.55 -5.17 8.66
N THR A 67 -15.10 -5.07 7.40
CA THR A 67 -15.71 -4.19 6.41
C THR A 67 -16.69 -4.96 5.55
N GLN A 68 -17.96 -4.57 5.58
CA GLN A 68 -18.95 -5.13 4.67
C GLN A 68 -18.66 -4.73 3.22
N TYR A 69 -18.68 -5.70 2.33
CA TYR A 69 -18.56 -5.52 0.89
C TYR A 69 -19.59 -6.38 0.16
N THR A 70 -19.96 -5.94 -1.04
CA THR A 70 -20.91 -6.62 -1.91
C THR A 70 -20.29 -6.82 -3.28
N GLY A 71 -20.37 -8.02 -3.82
CA GLY A 71 -19.83 -8.37 -5.13
C GLY A 71 -18.34 -8.75 -5.10
N GLU A 72 -17.68 -8.57 -6.24
CA GLU A 72 -16.35 -9.17 -6.51
C GLU A 72 -15.16 -8.37 -5.99
N VAL A 73 -15.35 -7.15 -5.48
CA VAL A 73 -14.25 -6.30 -5.00
C VAL A 73 -14.58 -5.73 -3.64
N PHE A 74 -13.57 -5.52 -2.82
CA PHE A 74 -13.76 -4.98 -1.47
C PHE A 74 -14.17 -3.50 -1.48
N LEU A 75 -13.65 -2.74 -2.46
CA LEU A 75 -13.87 -1.31 -2.57
C LEU A 75 -14.88 -1.01 -3.67
N THR A 76 -16.13 -0.80 -3.28
CA THR A 76 -17.19 -0.32 -4.18
C THR A 76 -17.52 1.14 -3.92
N SER A 77 -18.00 1.81 -4.97
CA SER A 77 -18.47 3.18 -4.91
C SER A 77 -19.68 3.32 -3.97
N PRO A 78 -20.11 4.55 -3.64
CA PRO A 78 -21.31 4.77 -2.82
C PRO A 78 -22.58 4.13 -3.39
N SER A 79 -22.66 3.91 -4.71
CA SER A 79 -23.80 3.22 -5.35
C SER A 79 -23.68 1.69 -5.32
N GLY A 80 -22.67 1.13 -4.64
CA GLY A 80 -22.44 -0.31 -4.51
C GLY A 80 -21.78 -0.96 -5.72
N LYS A 81 -21.53 -0.21 -6.80
CA LYS A 81 -20.86 -0.71 -8.02
C LYS A 81 -19.34 -0.57 -7.92
N LYS A 82 -18.60 -1.31 -8.75
CA LYS A 82 -17.16 -1.09 -8.95
C LYS A 82 -16.90 0.38 -9.36
N TYR A 83 -15.76 0.92 -8.98
CA TYR A 83 -15.33 2.22 -9.50
C TYR A 83 -15.12 2.13 -11.00
N ALA A 84 -15.59 3.14 -11.74
CA ALA A 84 -15.50 3.16 -13.20
C ALA A 84 -14.05 3.33 -13.68
N ASN A 85 -13.26 4.10 -12.95
CA ASN A 85 -11.84 4.35 -13.19
C ASN A 85 -11.13 4.80 -11.91
N ASP A 86 -9.82 4.87 -11.95
CA ASP A 86 -8.97 5.22 -10.81
C ASP A 86 -9.12 6.69 -10.35
N ASP A 87 -9.53 7.59 -11.26
CA ASP A 87 -9.87 8.97 -10.93
C ASP A 87 -11.13 9.09 -10.08
N SER A 88 -12.16 8.29 -10.38
CA SER A 88 -13.39 8.24 -9.58
C SER A 88 -13.11 7.73 -8.16
N PHE A 89 -12.24 6.72 -8.03
CA PHE A 89 -11.77 6.23 -6.74
C PHE A 89 -10.94 7.29 -6.01
N GLY A 90 -10.00 7.95 -6.70
CA GLY A 90 -9.16 9.00 -6.14
C GLY A 90 -9.98 10.20 -5.64
N THR A 91 -11.00 10.60 -6.39
CA THR A 91 -11.93 11.68 -6.01
C THR A 91 -12.73 11.30 -4.77
N TRP A 92 -13.28 10.09 -4.74
CA TRP A 92 -13.96 9.58 -3.55
C TRP A 92 -13.06 9.58 -2.32
N PHE A 93 -11.80 9.12 -2.45
CA PHE A 93 -10.85 9.08 -1.34
C PHE A 93 -10.47 10.49 -0.86
N LYS A 94 -10.26 11.44 -1.78
CA LYS A 94 -10.04 12.85 -1.45
C LYS A 94 -11.20 13.44 -0.64
N ASN A 95 -12.43 13.07 -0.96
CA ASN A 95 -13.59 13.46 -0.17
C ASN A 95 -13.58 12.83 1.23
N GLN A 96 -13.08 11.61 1.39
CA GLN A 96 -12.88 11.01 2.72
C GLN A 96 -11.80 11.73 3.54
N CYS A 97 -10.73 12.22 2.89
CA CYS A 97 -9.73 13.07 3.54
C CYS A 97 -10.34 14.38 4.03
N LYS A 98 -11.14 15.05 3.18
CA LYS A 98 -11.85 16.30 3.55
C LYS A 98 -12.80 16.10 4.73
N LYS A 99 -13.58 15.01 4.72
CA LYS A 99 -14.47 14.66 5.84
C LYS A 99 -13.73 14.46 7.16
N ALA A 100 -12.50 13.95 7.09
CA ALA A 100 -11.63 13.76 8.24
C ALA A 100 -10.79 15.02 8.60
N ASP A 101 -11.16 16.18 8.06
CA ASP A 101 -10.51 17.47 8.26
C ASP A 101 -8.99 17.45 8.00
N LEU A 102 -8.59 16.74 6.93
CA LEU A 102 -7.19 16.65 6.53
C LEU A 102 -6.82 17.72 5.50
N PRO A 103 -5.55 18.16 5.49
CA PRO A 103 -5.05 19.09 4.49
C PRO A 103 -5.29 18.63 3.05
N ASN A 104 -5.50 19.58 2.13
CA ASN A 104 -5.89 19.31 0.74
C ASN A 104 -4.89 18.45 -0.06
N GLN A 105 -3.62 18.42 0.35
CA GLN A 105 -2.58 17.57 -0.24
C GLN A 105 -2.74 16.08 0.09
N CYS A 106 -3.54 15.73 1.11
CA CYS A 106 -3.81 14.34 1.46
C CYS A 106 -4.70 13.68 0.42
N THR A 107 -4.10 12.85 -0.43
CA THR A 107 -4.77 12.18 -1.56
C THR A 107 -4.34 10.71 -1.67
N ALA A 108 -5.11 9.91 -2.41
CA ALA A 108 -4.77 8.51 -2.67
C ALA A 108 -3.41 8.36 -3.38
N HIS A 109 -3.07 9.29 -4.28
CA HIS A 109 -1.81 9.27 -5.02
C HIS A 109 -0.59 9.34 -4.09
N GLY A 110 -0.66 10.17 -3.04
CA GLY A 110 0.44 10.34 -2.09
C GLY A 110 0.70 9.11 -1.21
N LEU A 111 -0.28 8.22 -1.03
CA LEU A 111 -0.17 7.10 -0.08
C LEU A 111 0.84 6.05 -0.51
N ARG A 112 0.95 5.76 -1.81
CA ARG A 112 1.94 4.79 -2.30
C ARG A 112 3.37 5.28 -2.01
N LYS A 113 3.63 6.57 -2.26
CA LYS A 113 4.92 7.21 -1.95
C LYS A 113 5.18 7.20 -0.44
N ALA A 114 4.14 7.52 0.35
CA ALA A 114 4.24 7.53 1.81
C ALA A 114 4.55 6.14 2.37
N GLY A 115 3.89 5.09 1.88
CA GLY A 115 4.14 3.70 2.29
C GLY A 115 5.60 3.30 2.04
N ALA A 116 6.12 3.57 0.84
CA ALA A 116 7.51 3.26 0.50
C ALA A 116 8.50 4.03 1.38
N THR A 117 8.21 5.30 1.64
CA THR A 117 9.01 6.15 2.53
C THR A 117 9.01 5.63 3.98
N ILE A 118 7.85 5.25 4.50
CA ILE A 118 7.71 4.69 5.86
C ILE A 118 8.51 3.39 5.98
N MET A 119 8.42 2.50 5.00
CA MET A 119 9.15 1.24 4.99
C MET A 119 10.66 1.44 4.85
N ALA A 120 11.10 2.33 3.95
CA ALA A 120 12.52 2.67 3.83
C ALA A 120 13.08 3.24 5.14
N ASN A 121 12.34 4.14 5.79
CA ASN A 121 12.73 4.67 7.11
C ASN A 121 12.72 3.61 8.22
N ALA A 122 11.88 2.57 8.10
CA ALA A 122 11.91 1.40 8.96
C ALA A 122 13.07 0.43 8.61
N GLY A 123 13.86 0.74 7.58
CA GLY A 123 15.04 0.00 7.18
C GLY A 123 14.75 -1.22 6.30
N VAL A 124 13.59 -1.24 5.63
CA VAL A 124 13.27 -2.18 4.55
C VAL A 124 14.17 -1.87 3.36
N SER A 125 14.83 -2.89 2.83
CA SER A 125 15.79 -2.77 1.73
C SER A 125 15.10 -2.45 0.40
N SER A 126 15.89 -1.94 -0.56
CA SER A 126 15.40 -1.68 -1.91
C SER A 126 14.81 -2.91 -2.59
N HIS A 127 15.37 -4.11 -2.36
CA HIS A 127 14.89 -5.35 -2.96
C HIS A 127 13.57 -5.82 -2.35
N GLU A 128 13.38 -5.67 -1.04
CA GLU A 128 12.10 -5.94 -0.37
C GLU A 128 11.02 -4.97 -0.86
N LEU A 129 11.35 -3.69 -1.01
CA LEU A 129 10.45 -2.71 -1.62
C LEU A 129 10.10 -3.08 -3.06
N MET A 130 11.07 -3.53 -3.87
CA MET A 130 10.80 -3.97 -5.24
C MET A 130 9.81 -5.14 -5.28
N ALA A 131 10.02 -6.15 -4.43
CA ALA A 131 9.15 -7.32 -4.33
C ALA A 131 7.72 -6.94 -3.96
N MET A 132 7.56 -6.06 -2.96
CA MET A 132 6.25 -5.61 -2.50
C MET A 132 5.55 -4.67 -3.50
N TYR A 133 6.28 -3.74 -4.11
CA TYR A 133 5.69 -2.70 -4.97
C TYR A 133 5.56 -3.13 -6.44
N GLY A 134 6.09 -4.30 -6.81
CA GLY A 134 6.15 -4.76 -8.20
C GLY A 134 7.03 -3.88 -9.09
N TRP A 135 8.08 -3.27 -8.52
CA TRP A 135 9.01 -2.43 -9.28
C TRP A 135 10.08 -3.29 -9.95
N SER A 136 10.24 -3.12 -11.26
CA SER A 136 11.23 -3.87 -12.05
C SER A 136 12.64 -3.27 -12.05
N LYS A 137 12.78 -1.98 -11.72
CA LYS A 137 14.06 -1.27 -11.68
C LYS A 137 14.42 -0.89 -10.25
N LEU A 138 15.64 -1.25 -9.84
CA LEU A 138 16.19 -0.91 -8.52
C LEU A 138 16.15 0.61 -8.24
N SER A 139 16.43 1.41 -9.26
CA SER A 139 16.41 2.88 -9.16
C SER A 139 15.07 3.45 -8.69
N MET A 140 13.95 2.75 -8.88
CA MET A 140 12.64 3.19 -8.36
C MET A 140 12.55 3.05 -6.83
N ALA A 141 13.12 1.99 -6.27
CA ALA A 141 13.16 1.77 -4.82
C ALA A 141 14.21 2.66 -4.14
N GLU A 142 15.35 2.86 -4.80
CA GLU A 142 16.44 3.70 -4.30
C GLU A 142 16.07 5.15 -4.01
N ILE A 143 15.04 5.68 -4.70
CA ILE A 143 14.49 7.02 -4.40
C ILE A 143 14.10 7.15 -2.92
N TYR A 144 13.68 6.04 -2.29
CA TYR A 144 13.22 6.01 -0.90
C TYR A 144 14.31 5.61 0.08
N THR A 145 15.23 4.73 -0.33
CA THR A 145 16.18 4.08 0.58
C THR A 145 17.53 4.78 0.65
N LYS A 146 17.98 5.51 -0.39
CA LYS A 146 19.35 6.08 -0.47
C LYS A 146 19.78 6.85 0.77
N GLU A 147 18.95 7.76 1.28
CA GLU A 147 19.28 8.53 2.47
C GLU A 147 18.97 7.78 3.78
N ALA A 148 17.90 6.98 3.80
CA ALA A 148 17.51 6.20 4.97
C ALA A 148 18.60 5.17 5.34
N ASP A 149 19.22 4.56 4.33
CA ASP A 149 20.16 3.47 4.49
C ASP A 149 21.58 3.92 4.81
N LYS A 150 21.99 5.14 4.43
CA LYS A 150 23.40 5.57 4.46
C LYS A 150 24.07 5.39 5.82
N LYS A 151 23.42 5.82 6.91
CA LYS A 151 23.96 5.68 8.28
C LYS A 151 23.91 4.24 8.78
N LYS A 152 22.79 3.54 8.53
CA LYS A 152 22.58 2.16 8.96
C LYS A 152 23.56 1.20 8.29
N LEU A 153 23.71 1.30 6.98
CA LEU A 153 24.61 0.47 6.19
C LEU A 153 26.07 0.68 6.58
N SER A 154 26.49 1.94 6.78
CA SER A 154 27.84 2.23 7.26
C SER A 154 28.13 1.60 8.62
N SER A 155 27.19 1.72 9.58
CA SER A 155 27.32 1.09 10.90
C SER A 155 27.35 -0.44 10.83
N ASN A 156 26.53 -1.03 9.97
CA ASN A 156 26.50 -2.49 9.79
C ASN A 156 27.77 -3.00 9.10
N ALA A 157 28.28 -2.26 8.10
CA ALA A 157 29.50 -2.62 7.38
C ALA A 157 30.72 -2.65 8.32
N ILE A 158 30.88 -1.64 9.18
CA ILE A 158 32.00 -1.64 10.14
C ILE A 158 31.84 -2.75 11.18
N LYS A 159 30.62 -3.00 11.69
CA LYS A 159 30.36 -4.12 12.61
C LYS A 159 30.66 -5.48 11.98
N ALA A 160 30.33 -5.65 10.71
CA ALA A 160 30.63 -6.88 9.98
C ALA A 160 32.14 -7.04 9.76
N LEU A 161 32.85 -5.96 9.40
CA LEU A 161 34.31 -5.98 9.26
C LEU A 161 34.98 -6.36 10.59
N SER A 162 34.62 -5.71 11.71
CA SER A 162 35.19 -6.00 13.04
C SER A 162 34.91 -7.39 13.57
N LYS A 163 33.98 -8.15 12.97
CA LYS A 163 33.74 -9.57 13.30
C LYS A 163 34.55 -10.53 12.44
N SER A 164 35.02 -10.05 11.28
CA SER A 164 35.69 -10.85 10.25
C SER A 164 37.21 -10.67 10.27
N ILE A 165 37.72 -9.74 11.08
CA ILE A 165 39.13 -9.56 11.43
C ILE A 165 39.30 -9.66 12.94
#